data_AF-A0A0F6W8C6-F1
#
_entry.id   AF-A0A0F6W8C6-F1
#
_cell.length_a   1.000
_cell.length_b   1.000
_cell.length_c   1.000
_cell.angle_alpha   90.00
_cell.angle_beta   90.00
_cell.angle_gamma   90.00
#
_symmetry.space_group_name_H-M   'P 1'
#
loop_
_entity.id
_entity.type
_entity.pdbx_description
1 polymer ?
#
loop_
_entity_poly.entity_id
_entity_poly.type
_entity_poly.pdbx_seq_one_letter_code
_entity_poly.pdbx_strand_id
1 'polypeptide(L)'
;MWDRARTDGDHVATKKNTKKVGKKSAKKVAKKRAKPAPIALTPAERSRKLRPRRDYRELIETFLRVWEENPSVRLTGLTRAQLRRALGLAIKAADKEDALRREADTKLRVLMDARLVAEDDLWRKLLDANALVRAQSRVDPRLAEAFAFLSDALRPESRERDDAEEPAAG
;
A
#
# COMPACT_ATOMS: atom_id res chain seq x y z
N MET A 1 -0.46 -18.42 -61.22
CA MET A 1 -1.73 -18.69 -61.94
C MET A 1 -2.61 -19.46 -60.97
N TRP A 2 -3.50 -18.78 -60.22
CA TRP A 2 -4.91 -18.48 -60.59
C TRP A 2 -5.63 -19.80 -60.87
N ASP A 3 -6.53 -20.31 -60.03
CA ASP A 3 -7.92 -19.91 -59.74
C ASP A 3 -8.47 -21.07 -58.86
N ARG A 4 -9.54 -21.06 -58.04
CA ARG A 4 -10.79 -20.33 -58.11
C ARG A 4 -11.55 -20.48 -56.78
N ALA A 5 -12.34 -19.45 -56.52
CA ALA A 5 -13.38 -19.25 -55.52
C ALA A 5 -14.22 -20.48 -55.09
N ARG A 6 -14.56 -20.51 -53.80
CA ARG A 6 -15.78 -21.14 -53.29
C ARG A 6 -16.65 -20.03 -52.74
N THR A 7 -17.73 -19.74 -53.44
CA THR A 7 -18.81 -18.82 -53.03
C THR A 7 -19.94 -19.59 -52.36
N ASP A 8 -20.76 -18.82 -51.64
CA ASP A 8 -22.18 -19.05 -51.30
C ASP A 8 -22.51 -20.22 -50.34
N GLY A 9 -23.40 -20.09 -49.36
CA GLY A 9 -24.36 -19.04 -49.04
C GLY A 9 -25.33 -19.56 -47.97
N ASP A 10 -25.93 -18.61 -47.26
CA ASP A 10 -27.26 -18.63 -46.64
C ASP A 10 -27.57 -19.32 -45.30
N HIS A 11 -27.87 -18.43 -44.34
CA HIS A 11 -28.83 -18.53 -43.23
C HIS A 11 -30.23 -19.00 -43.73
N VAL A 12 -31.11 -19.65 -42.98
CA VAL A 12 -32.00 -19.21 -41.88
C VAL A 12 -32.86 -20.47 -41.57
N ALA A 13 -33.17 -20.91 -40.33
CA ALA A 13 -34.41 -20.50 -39.67
C ALA A 13 -34.66 -21.24 -38.33
N THR A 14 -35.21 -20.47 -37.39
CA THR A 14 -36.24 -20.83 -36.39
C THR A 14 -35.92 -21.84 -35.28
N LYS A 15 -35.62 -21.30 -34.08
CA LYS A 15 -35.91 -21.99 -32.80
C LYS A 15 -37.07 -21.32 -32.07
N LYS A 16 -38.08 -22.15 -31.80
CA LYS A 16 -39.38 -21.84 -31.22
C LYS A 16 -39.28 -21.41 -29.76
N ASN A 17 -40.07 -20.38 -29.47
CA ASN A 17 -40.46 -19.86 -28.18
C ASN A 17 -41.35 -20.88 -27.42
N THR A 18 -41.04 -21.16 -26.14
CA THR A 18 -42.03 -21.72 -25.20
C THR A 18 -41.89 -21.08 -23.82
N LYS A 19 -42.88 -20.24 -23.49
CA LYS A 19 -43.20 -19.73 -22.16
C LYS A 19 -43.33 -20.87 -21.14
N LYS A 20 -42.63 -20.77 -20.01
CA LYS A 20 -43.10 -21.35 -18.73
C LYS A 20 -43.33 -20.24 -17.71
N VAL A 21 -44.60 -20.13 -17.34
CA VAL A 21 -45.16 -19.33 -16.27
C VAL A 21 -44.63 -19.84 -14.93
N GLY A 22 -43.87 -19.01 -14.22
CA GLY A 22 -43.38 -19.26 -12.88
C GLY A 22 -43.81 -18.13 -11.95
N LYS A 23 -44.55 -18.49 -10.90
CA LYS A 23 -45.14 -17.64 -9.86
C LYS A 23 -44.20 -16.55 -9.33
N LYS A 24 -44.80 -15.37 -9.10
CA LYS A 24 -44.28 -14.23 -8.33
C LYS A 24 -43.52 -14.68 -7.08
N SER A 25 -42.22 -14.37 -7.02
CA SER A 25 -41.59 -13.97 -5.77
C SER A 25 -40.93 -12.62 -6.03
N ALA A 26 -41.60 -11.56 -5.58
CA ALA A 26 -40.99 -10.24 -5.52
C ALA A 26 -39.78 -10.33 -4.60
N LYS A 27 -38.60 -10.46 -5.19
CA LYS A 27 -37.33 -10.41 -4.47
C LYS A 27 -37.21 -8.97 -3.96
N LYS A 28 -37.66 -8.74 -2.71
CA LYS A 28 -37.40 -7.49 -1.99
C LYS A 28 -35.88 -7.31 -2.00
N VAL A 29 -35.40 -6.45 -2.91
CA VAL A 29 -34.03 -5.95 -2.88
C VAL A 29 -33.95 -5.10 -1.63
N ALA A 30 -33.54 -5.72 -0.53
CA ALA A 30 -33.21 -5.01 0.70
C ALA A 30 -32.13 -4.00 0.32
N LYS A 31 -32.48 -2.71 0.23
CA LYS A 31 -31.53 -1.61 0.12
C LYS A 31 -30.52 -1.79 1.26
N LYS A 32 -29.30 -2.25 0.92
CA LYS A 32 -28.18 -2.28 1.86
C LYS A 32 -28.03 -0.85 2.36
N ARG A 33 -28.38 -0.60 3.62
CA ARG A 33 -28.05 0.66 4.28
C ARG A 33 -26.55 0.83 4.14
N ALA A 34 -26.12 1.95 3.55
CA ALA A 34 -24.72 2.31 3.47
C ALA A 34 -24.13 2.25 4.89
N LYS A 35 -23.00 1.55 5.05
CA LYS A 35 -22.31 1.54 6.33
C LYS A 35 -21.90 2.99 6.64
N PRO A 36 -22.10 3.49 7.88
CA PRO A 36 -21.65 4.82 8.24
C PRO A 36 -20.15 4.95 7.94
N ALA A 37 -19.75 6.11 7.42
CA ALA A 37 -18.36 6.40 7.14
C ALA A 37 -17.52 6.24 8.43
N PRO A 38 -16.27 5.75 8.33
CA PRO A 38 -15.39 5.67 9.48
C PRO A 38 -15.18 7.07 10.06
N ILE A 39 -15.30 7.20 11.38
CA ILE A 39 -15.12 8.46 12.10
C ILE A 39 -13.63 8.82 12.04
N ALA A 40 -13.29 9.86 11.29
CA ALA A 40 -11.95 10.43 11.31
C ALA A 40 -11.81 11.38 12.50
N LEU A 41 -10.96 11.04 13.47
CA LEU A 41 -10.67 11.90 14.61
C LEU A 41 -9.74 13.06 14.19
N THR A 42 -10.07 14.26 14.61
CA THR A 42 -9.16 15.42 14.54
C THR A 42 -7.94 15.21 15.45
N PRO A 43 -6.82 15.93 15.24
CA PRO A 43 -5.66 15.85 16.13
C PRO A 43 -6.00 16.16 17.59
N ALA A 44 -6.85 17.17 17.83
CA ALA A 44 -7.32 17.53 19.15
C ALA A 44 -8.11 16.39 19.81
N GLU A 45 -9.04 15.76 19.10
CA GLU A 45 -9.79 14.61 19.62
C GLU A 45 -8.89 13.41 19.89
N ARG A 46 -7.90 13.15 19.03
CA ARG A 46 -6.94 12.06 19.19
C ARG A 46 -6.09 12.23 20.44
N SER A 47 -5.65 13.46 20.75
CA SER A 47 -4.87 13.75 21.96
C SER A 47 -5.64 13.51 23.26
N ARG A 48 -6.97 13.66 23.21
CA ARG A 48 -7.87 13.43 24.35
C ARG A 48 -8.21 11.94 24.56
N LYS A 49 -7.91 11.07 23.60
CA LYS A 49 -8.16 9.63 23.76
C LYS A 49 -7.05 9.00 24.58
N LEU A 50 -7.46 8.13 25.51
CA LEU A 50 -6.53 7.29 26.25
C LEU A 50 -5.79 6.39 25.26
N ARG A 51 -4.46 6.43 25.31
CA ARG A 51 -3.62 5.52 24.53
C ARG A 51 -3.67 4.14 25.19
N PRO A 52 -4.01 3.07 24.45
CA PRO A 52 -3.92 1.72 24.98
C PRO A 52 -2.49 1.43 25.44
N ARG A 53 -2.35 0.76 26.58
CA ARG A 53 -1.06 0.19 27.00
C ARG A 53 -0.65 -0.92 26.03
N ARG A 54 0.65 -1.24 25.97
CA ARG A 54 1.17 -2.34 25.13
C ARG A 54 0.40 -3.65 25.35
N ASP A 55 0.06 -3.95 26.60
CA ASP A 55 -0.57 -5.23 26.99
C ASP A 55 -2.09 -5.08 27.22
N TYR A 56 -2.71 -4.02 26.68
CA TYR A 56 -4.11 -3.69 26.92
C TYR A 56 -5.07 -4.83 26.53
N ARG A 57 -4.77 -5.53 25.44
CA ARG A 57 -5.59 -6.66 24.96
C ARG A 57 -5.57 -7.82 25.96
N GLU A 58 -4.37 -8.26 26.34
CA GLU A 58 -4.17 -9.37 27.27
C GLU A 58 -4.79 -9.09 28.64
N LEU A 59 -4.71 -7.84 29.10
CA LEU A 59 -5.33 -7.39 30.33
C LEU A 59 -6.86 -7.52 30.27
N ILE A 60 -7.50 -7.08 29.18
CA ILE A 60 -8.96 -7.19 29.04
C ILE A 60 -9.41 -8.64 28.88
N GLU A 61 -8.67 -9.44 28.12
CA GLU A 61 -8.97 -10.88 27.95
C GLU A 61 -8.85 -11.61 29.30
N THR A 62 -7.81 -11.33 30.08
CA THR A 62 -7.63 -11.88 31.43
C THR A 62 -8.76 -11.44 32.37
N PHE A 63 -9.11 -10.15 32.35
CA PHE A 63 -10.22 -9.61 33.14
C PHE A 63 -11.55 -10.29 32.80
N LEU A 64 -11.84 -10.45 31.50
CA LEU A 64 -13.05 -11.15 31.03
C LEU A 64 -13.07 -12.61 31.50
N ARG A 65 -11.93 -13.32 31.38
CA ARG A 65 -11.80 -14.70 31.86
C ARG A 65 -12.11 -14.82 33.35
N VAL A 66 -11.47 -14.01 34.19
CA VAL A 66 -11.69 -14.00 35.64
C VAL A 66 -13.14 -13.67 35.98
N TRP A 67 -13.76 -12.73 35.26
CA TRP A 67 -15.16 -12.36 35.49
C TRP A 67 -16.14 -13.46 35.06
N GLU A 68 -15.79 -14.27 34.06
CA GLU A 68 -16.58 -15.40 33.62
C GLU A 68 -16.52 -16.58 34.60
N GLU A 69 -15.35 -16.82 35.17
CA GLU A 69 -15.12 -17.79 36.25
C GLU A 69 -15.90 -17.43 37.54
N ASN A 70 -16.26 -16.16 37.72
CA ASN A 70 -16.96 -15.65 38.90
C ASN A 70 -18.36 -15.12 38.55
N PRO A 71 -19.35 -16.01 38.28
CA PRO A 71 -20.68 -15.62 37.82
C PRO A 71 -21.47 -14.76 38.81
N SER A 72 -21.21 -14.90 40.11
CA SER A 72 -21.85 -14.14 41.20
C SER A 72 -21.48 -12.65 41.20
N VAL A 73 -20.31 -12.29 40.67
CA VAL A 73 -19.84 -10.90 40.63
C VAL A 73 -20.53 -10.16 39.49
N ARG A 74 -21.33 -9.14 39.85
CA ARG A 74 -21.98 -8.23 38.91
C ARG A 74 -21.35 -6.85 39.01
N LEU A 75 -21.03 -6.26 37.85
CA LEU A 75 -20.63 -4.86 37.76
C LEU A 75 -21.82 -4.03 37.32
N THR A 76 -22.14 -2.99 38.08
CA THR A 76 -23.26 -2.09 37.76
C THR A 76 -22.95 -1.30 36.48
N GLY A 77 -23.86 -1.35 35.51
CA GLY A 77 -23.74 -0.56 34.27
C GLY A 77 -22.82 -1.16 33.20
N LEU A 78 -22.15 -2.28 33.45
CA LEU A 78 -21.32 -2.97 32.46
C LEU A 78 -21.60 -4.47 32.45
N THR A 79 -21.80 -5.01 31.25
CA THR A 79 -21.99 -6.46 31.06
C THR A 79 -20.77 -7.08 30.38
N ARG A 80 -20.51 -8.36 30.67
CA ARG A 80 -19.45 -9.15 30.00
C ARG A 80 -19.61 -9.14 28.48
N ALA A 81 -20.86 -9.23 28.00
CA ALA A 81 -21.17 -9.20 26.58
C ALA A 81 -20.82 -7.85 25.92
N GLN A 82 -21.08 -6.73 26.59
CA GLN A 82 -20.68 -5.40 26.11
C GLN A 82 -19.16 -5.28 25.98
N LEU A 83 -18.41 -5.73 26.99
CA LEU A 83 -16.96 -5.66 26.97
C LEU A 83 -16.35 -6.58 25.90
N ARG A 84 -16.83 -7.83 25.78
CA ARG A 84 -16.43 -8.75 24.68
C ARG A 84 -16.70 -8.15 23.31
N ARG A 85 -17.88 -7.54 23.12
CA ARG A 85 -18.23 -6.89 21.84
C ARG A 85 -17.31 -5.70 21.55
N ALA A 86 -17.00 -4.88 22.54
CA ALA A 86 -16.08 -3.75 22.40
C ALA A 86 -14.67 -4.22 22.04
N LEU A 87 -14.15 -5.25 22.73
CA LEU A 87 -12.86 -5.87 22.43
C LEU A 87 -12.82 -6.42 20.99
N GLY A 88 -13.85 -7.16 20.58
CA GLY A 88 -13.93 -7.71 19.22
C GLY A 88 -14.01 -6.63 18.13
N LEU A 89 -14.62 -5.48 18.42
CA LEU A 89 -14.62 -4.34 17.50
C LEU A 89 -13.23 -3.68 17.41
N ALA A 90 -12.54 -3.53 18.54
CA ALA A 90 -11.19 -2.98 18.58
C ALA A 90 -10.19 -3.86 17.81
N ILE A 91 -10.24 -5.18 18.00
CA ILE A 91 -9.39 -6.15 17.27
C ILE A 91 -9.64 -6.05 15.77
N LYS A 92 -10.91 -6.10 15.33
CA LYS A 92 -11.25 -5.98 13.90
C LYS A 92 -10.82 -4.64 13.29
N ALA A 93 -10.86 -3.57 14.07
CA ALA A 93 -10.39 -2.27 13.62
C ALA A 93 -8.86 -2.28 13.42
N ALA A 94 -8.11 -2.85 14.38
CA ALA A 94 -6.67 -3.01 14.29
C ALA A 94 -6.25 -3.89 13.09
N ASP A 95 -6.89 -5.05 12.92
CA ASP A 95 -6.61 -5.96 11.79
C ASP A 95 -6.83 -5.26 10.45
N LYS A 96 -7.89 -4.45 10.35
CA LYS A 96 -8.20 -3.68 9.15
C LYS A 96 -7.19 -2.55 8.92
N GLU A 97 -6.75 -1.88 9.97
CA GLU A 97 -5.69 -0.88 9.91
C GLU A 97 -4.39 -1.49 9.38
N ASP A 98 -3.97 -2.63 9.93
CA ASP A 98 -2.74 -3.31 9.49
C ASP A 98 -2.85 -3.82 8.06
N ALA A 99 -4.02 -4.32 7.64
CA ALA A 99 -4.25 -4.68 6.24
C ALA A 99 -4.11 -3.47 5.29
N LEU A 100 -4.69 -2.33 5.66
CA LEU A 100 -4.60 -1.10 4.87
C LEU A 100 -3.16 -0.55 4.84
N ARG A 101 -2.41 -0.65 5.94
CA ARG A 101 -0.99 -0.27 5.98
C ARG A 101 -0.17 -1.14 5.03
N ARG A 102 -0.33 -2.46 5.08
CA ARG A 102 0.38 -3.38 4.17
C ARG A 102 0.03 -3.11 2.70
N GLU A 103 -1.23 -2.83 2.40
CA GLU A 103 -1.66 -2.48 1.05
C GLU A 103 -1.04 -1.14 0.59
N ALA A 104 -1.00 -0.13 1.46
CA ALA A 104 -0.36 1.14 1.18
C ALA A 104 1.14 0.98 0.97
N ASP A 105 1.83 0.24 1.84
CA ASP A 105 3.27 -0.02 1.73
C ASP A 105 3.61 -0.76 0.43
N THR A 106 2.78 -1.72 0.03
CA THR A 106 2.97 -2.44 -1.23
C THR A 106 2.85 -1.49 -2.43
N LYS A 107 1.83 -0.63 -2.45
CA LYS A 107 1.64 0.35 -3.53
C LYS A 107 2.76 1.38 -3.56
N LEU A 108 3.18 1.88 -2.40
CA LEU A 108 4.28 2.82 -2.29
C LEU A 108 5.59 2.20 -2.75
N ARG A 109 5.86 0.95 -2.39
CA ARG A 109 7.07 0.23 -2.83
C ARG A 109 7.18 0.17 -4.35
N VAL A 110 6.11 -0.20 -5.04
CA VAL A 110 6.10 -0.24 -6.52
C VAL A 110 6.45 1.13 -7.13
N LEU A 111 5.91 2.22 -6.56
CA LEU A 111 6.23 3.57 -7.02
C LEU A 111 7.66 4.00 -6.67
N MET A 112 8.16 3.60 -5.50
CA MET A 112 9.54 3.83 -5.09
C MET A 112 10.52 3.10 -6.01
N ASP A 113 10.25 1.85 -6.34
CA ASP A 113 11.08 1.06 -7.25
C ASP A 113 11.06 1.65 -8.66
N ALA A 114 9.88 2.06 -9.15
CA ALA A 114 9.77 2.75 -10.44
C ALA A 114 10.55 4.07 -10.47
N ARG A 115 10.50 4.85 -9.38
CA ARG A 115 11.29 6.07 -9.26
C ARG A 115 12.79 5.76 -9.27
N LEU A 116 13.23 4.75 -8.53
CA LEU A 116 14.63 4.36 -8.46
C LEU A 116 15.17 3.96 -9.84
N VAL A 117 14.39 3.20 -10.62
CA VAL A 117 14.77 2.82 -11.99
C VAL A 117 14.88 4.06 -12.90
N ALA A 118 13.94 5.00 -12.79
CA ALA A 118 13.98 6.23 -13.56
C ALA A 118 15.16 7.13 -13.17
N GLU A 119 15.46 7.22 -11.87
CA GLU A 119 16.62 7.95 -11.34
C GLU A 119 17.94 7.32 -11.80
N ASP A 120 18.07 5.99 -11.81
CA ASP A 120 19.25 5.29 -12.32
C ASP A 120 19.48 5.56 -13.82
N ASP A 121 18.43 5.44 -14.64
CA ASP A 121 18.52 5.73 -16.08
C ASP A 121 18.92 7.19 -16.36
N LEU A 122 18.34 8.14 -15.62
CA LEU A 122 18.69 9.55 -15.71
C LEU A 122 20.15 9.78 -15.30
N TRP A 123 20.60 9.12 -14.23
CA TRP A 123 21.97 9.23 -13.75
C TRP A 123 22.98 8.71 -14.78
N ARG A 124 22.72 7.55 -15.39
CA ARG A 124 23.55 7.01 -16.47
C ARG A 124 23.65 7.98 -17.65
N LYS A 125 22.53 8.54 -18.09
CA LYS A 125 22.50 9.53 -19.18
C LYS A 125 23.29 10.79 -18.84
N LEU A 126 23.22 11.25 -17.59
CA LEU A 126 24.01 12.39 -17.14
C LEU A 126 25.51 12.09 -17.18
N LEU A 127 25.92 10.88 -16.76
CA LEU A 127 27.32 10.44 -16.84
C LEU A 127 27.82 10.33 -18.29
N ASP A 128 27.00 9.78 -19.19
CA ASP A 128 27.31 9.69 -20.63
C ASP A 128 27.46 11.09 -21.23
N ALA A 129 26.56 12.02 -20.90
CA ALA A 129 26.65 13.41 -21.33
C ALA A 129 27.93 14.08 -20.82
N ASN A 130 28.31 13.86 -19.56
CA ASN A 130 29.56 14.37 -19.02
C ASN A 130 30.78 13.78 -19.75
N ALA A 131 30.78 12.48 -20.07
CA ALA A 131 31.84 11.86 -20.85
C ALA A 131 31.98 12.48 -22.25
N LEU A 132 30.86 12.74 -22.94
CA LEU A 132 30.83 13.41 -24.23
C LEU A 132 31.36 14.84 -24.14
N VAL A 133 30.92 15.62 -23.15
CA VAL A 133 31.40 16.98 -22.90
C VAL A 133 32.92 16.98 -22.71
N ARG A 134 33.46 16.06 -21.90
CA ARG A 134 34.91 15.94 -21.68
C ARG A 134 35.69 15.54 -22.92
N ALA A 135 35.09 14.74 -23.81
CA ALA A 135 35.71 14.37 -25.07
C ALA A 135 35.73 15.54 -26.07
N GLN A 136 34.60 16.25 -26.19
CA GLN A 136 34.41 17.35 -27.14
C GLN A 136 35.08 18.66 -26.70
N SER A 137 35.29 18.86 -25.40
CA SER A 137 35.95 20.06 -24.88
C SER A 137 37.39 20.25 -25.36
N ARG A 138 38.01 19.17 -25.85
CA ARG A 138 39.33 19.22 -26.51
C ARG A 138 39.31 19.99 -27.83
N VAL A 139 38.15 20.08 -28.47
CA VAL A 139 37.92 20.74 -29.77
C VAL A 139 37.19 22.06 -29.58
N ASP A 140 36.20 22.11 -28.69
CA ASP A 140 35.49 23.35 -28.32
C ASP A 140 35.61 23.64 -26.81
N PRO A 141 36.53 24.53 -26.40
CA PRO A 141 36.73 24.88 -25.00
C PRO A 141 35.49 25.48 -24.31
N ARG A 142 34.54 26.07 -25.06
CA ARG A 142 33.32 26.66 -24.48
C ARG A 142 32.45 25.61 -23.79
N LEU A 143 32.51 24.35 -24.25
CA LEU A 143 31.81 23.24 -23.61
C LEU A 143 32.39 22.92 -22.23
N ALA A 144 33.70 23.05 -22.02
CA ALA A 144 34.29 22.88 -20.70
C ALA A 144 33.82 23.96 -19.73
N GLU A 145 33.77 25.21 -20.18
CA GLU A 145 33.33 26.34 -19.34
C GLU A 145 31.84 26.24 -18.99
N ALA A 146 30.97 25.96 -19.98
CA ALA A 146 29.53 25.87 -19.79
C ALA A 146 29.10 24.72 -18.85
N PHE A 147 29.86 23.62 -18.83
CA PHE A 147 29.56 22.42 -18.03
C PHE A 147 30.56 22.18 -16.89
N ALA A 148 31.35 23.18 -16.51
CA ALA A 148 32.33 23.06 -15.41
C ALA A 148 31.69 22.55 -14.11
N PHE A 149 30.50 23.07 -13.77
CA PHE A 149 29.74 22.66 -12.58
C PHE A 149 29.44 21.15 -12.54
N LEU A 150 29.22 20.52 -13.69
CA LEU A 150 28.90 19.10 -13.77
C LEU A 150 30.14 18.25 -13.47
N SER A 151 31.31 18.69 -13.93
CA SER A 151 32.57 18.04 -13.61
C SER A 151 32.93 18.15 -12.13
N ASP A 152 32.64 19.30 -11.50
CA ASP A 152 32.83 19.50 -10.07
C ASP A 152 31.87 18.65 -9.22
N ALA A 153 30.59 18.62 -9.60
CA ALA A 153 29.56 17.85 -8.87
C ALA A 153 29.76 16.32 -8.97
N LEU A 154 30.36 15.84 -10.06
CA LEU A 154 30.66 14.42 -10.28
C LEU A 154 32.05 14.01 -9.79
N ARG A 155 32.82 14.94 -9.22
CA ARG A 155 34.12 14.63 -8.66
C ARG A 155 33.91 13.66 -7.50
N PRO A 156 34.57 12.48 -7.50
CA PRO A 156 34.46 11.58 -6.37
C PRO A 156 34.91 12.32 -5.12
N GLU A 157 34.05 12.40 -4.10
CA GLU A 157 34.47 12.80 -2.77
C GLU A 157 35.61 11.86 -2.39
N SER A 158 36.81 12.43 -2.25
CA SER A 158 37.94 11.72 -1.69
C SER A 158 37.45 11.08 -0.39
N ARG A 159 37.45 9.75 -0.31
CA ARG A 159 37.25 9.03 0.96
C ARG A 159 38.35 9.45 1.91
N GLU A 160 38.17 10.55 2.62
CA GLU A 160 38.94 10.85 3.81
C GLU A 160 38.31 10.08 4.98
N ARG A 161 39.03 9.04 5.45
CA ARG A 161 38.88 8.25 6.69
C ARG A 161 37.88 7.08 6.57
N ASP A 162 38.25 5.82 6.82
CA ASP A 162 38.74 5.26 8.09
C ASP A 162 39.77 4.10 7.92
N ASP A 163 41.06 4.43 7.77
CA ASP A 163 42.17 3.52 8.15
C ASP A 163 42.71 3.93 9.54
N ALA A 164 41.84 4.45 10.42
CA ALA A 164 42.19 4.79 11.79
C ALA A 164 41.92 3.60 12.72
N GLU A 165 42.97 2.82 12.91
CA GLU A 165 43.36 2.34 14.24
C GLU A 165 42.41 1.31 14.88
N GLU A 166 42.54 0.05 14.47
CA GLU A 166 42.31 -1.08 15.38
C GLU A 166 43.65 -1.37 16.09
N PRO A 167 43.92 -0.86 17.31
CA PRO A 167 45.01 -1.39 18.08
C PRO A 167 44.60 -2.77 18.58
N ALA A 168 45.16 -3.78 17.91
CA ALA A 168 45.32 -5.10 18.49
C ALA A 168 46.16 -4.98 19.77
N ALA A 169 45.55 -5.28 20.93
CA ALA A 169 46.14 -5.79 22.18
C ALA A 169 45.20 -5.43 23.35
N GLY A 170 44.84 -6.32 24.28
CA GLY A 170 45.19 -7.70 24.56
C GLY A 170 44.37 -8.18 25.76
#